data_AF-A0A2L2WJ76-F1
#
_entry.id   AF-A0A2L2WJ76-F1
#
_cell.length_a   1.000
_cell.length_b   1.000
_cell.length_c   1.000
_cell.angle_alpha   90.00
_cell.angle_beta   90.00
_cell.angle_gamma   90.00
#
_symmetry.space_group_name_H-M   'P 1'
#
loop_
_entity.id
_entity.type
_entity.pdbx_description
1 polymer ?
#
loop_
_entity_poly.entity_id
_entity_poly.type
_entity_poly.pdbx_seq_one_letter_code
_entity_poly.pdbx_strand_id
1 'polypeptide(L)'
;MSFNNQDADKVDTKAKTLTYTYTGTENTLTITDNGQVLYPSMIAVKYPHTTKSYTLTTTDTDFYSLYLDYNATIPAGVTAYRGELSADETTLTVSEITLDFIPANYGVLVKSNEAGEFTFEEATSTGVMVSDLKGVTEDTDITVLAAEPGKTVLTLGMKDGVAGFRQPAGTQIKANRAYLLVSGTNAAKGVKIAFDGETTGISDINAAKYEADAPVYDLTGRRVSADAKGLLIKNGKKFINKKSNHQQTNTTKRHEKVYQTINIRAQHRNFTNTRRKRIIGCRPVRQQ
;
A
#
# COMPACT_ATOMS: atom_id res chain seq x y z
N MET A 1 -21.96 46.09 -32.66
CA MET A 1 -21.87 44.95 -31.72
C MET A 1 -21.71 45.48 -30.30
N SER A 2 -22.55 45.00 -29.38
CA SER A 2 -22.45 45.22 -27.94
C SER A 2 -22.57 43.87 -27.23
N PHE A 3 -22.00 43.79 -26.02
CA PHE A 3 -22.05 42.61 -25.17
C PHE A 3 -22.84 42.96 -23.91
N ASN A 4 -23.96 42.27 -23.65
CA ASN A 4 -24.88 42.61 -22.54
C ASN A 4 -25.22 44.13 -22.47
N ASN A 5 -25.46 44.74 -23.63
CA ASN A 5 -25.71 46.18 -23.80
C ASN A 5 -24.58 47.10 -23.30
N GLN A 6 -23.36 46.58 -23.20
CA GLN A 6 -22.15 47.34 -22.92
C GLN A 6 -21.30 47.50 -24.17
N ASP A 7 -20.58 48.62 -24.25
CA ASP A 7 -19.52 48.86 -25.22
C ASP A 7 -18.28 48.00 -24.91
N ALA A 8 -17.41 47.83 -25.90
CA ALA A 8 -16.18 47.05 -25.73
C ALA A 8 -15.19 47.75 -24.80
N ASP A 9 -14.60 47.02 -23.86
CA ASP A 9 -13.51 47.53 -23.01
C ASP A 9 -12.27 47.88 -23.82
N LYS A 10 -12.04 47.14 -24.92
CA LYS A 10 -10.92 47.35 -25.81
C LYS A 10 -11.31 47.12 -27.25
N VAL A 11 -10.92 48.06 -28.11
CA VAL A 11 -11.06 47.97 -29.56
C VAL A 11 -9.66 47.96 -30.18
N ASP A 12 -9.29 46.85 -30.82
CA ASP A 12 -8.07 46.77 -31.63
C ASP A 12 -8.45 46.78 -33.10
N THR A 13 -8.27 47.93 -33.75
CA THR A 13 -8.62 48.12 -35.16
C THR A 13 -7.66 47.43 -36.11
N LYS A 14 -6.42 47.14 -35.69
CA LYS A 14 -5.39 46.48 -36.51
C LYS A 14 -5.62 44.96 -36.52
N ALA A 15 -5.90 44.38 -35.36
CA ALA A 15 -6.26 42.97 -35.22
C ALA A 15 -7.74 42.69 -35.55
N LYS A 16 -8.57 43.74 -35.68
CA LYS A 16 -10.03 43.69 -35.84
C LYS A 16 -10.71 42.93 -34.69
N THR A 17 -10.27 43.18 -33.46
CA THR A 17 -10.81 42.52 -32.25
C THR A 17 -11.54 43.51 -31.35
N LEU A 18 -12.62 43.05 -30.73
CA LEU A 18 -13.36 43.71 -29.66
C LEU A 18 -13.23 42.84 -28.41
N THR A 19 -12.81 43.42 -27.29
CA THR A 19 -12.70 42.72 -26.01
C THR A 19 -13.76 43.23 -25.06
N TYR A 20 -14.47 42.31 -24.40
CA TYR A 20 -15.44 42.59 -23.35
C TYR A 20 -15.11 41.72 -22.13
N THR A 21 -15.17 42.32 -20.96
CA THR A 21 -14.93 41.70 -19.65
C THR A 21 -16.26 41.64 -18.94
N TYR A 22 -16.68 40.43 -18.59
CA TYR A 22 -17.91 40.21 -17.85
C TYR A 22 -17.60 39.66 -16.47
N THR A 23 -18.09 40.33 -15.43
CA THR A 23 -17.93 39.93 -14.03
C THR A 23 -19.26 39.59 -13.35
N GLY A 24 -20.33 39.38 -14.13
CA GLY A 24 -21.65 39.05 -13.58
C GLY A 24 -21.85 37.56 -13.34
N THR A 25 -22.92 37.22 -12.62
CA THR A 25 -23.30 35.84 -12.26
C THR A 25 -24.41 35.28 -13.14
N GLU A 26 -24.77 35.96 -14.24
CA GLU A 26 -25.86 35.50 -15.12
C GLU A 26 -25.38 34.32 -15.97
N ASN A 27 -26.27 33.36 -16.19
CA ASN A 27 -25.97 32.15 -16.96
C ASN A 27 -26.08 32.36 -18.49
N THR A 28 -26.39 33.59 -18.93
CA THR A 28 -26.67 33.92 -20.33
C THR A 28 -25.79 35.07 -20.78
N LEU A 29 -25.04 34.87 -21.85
CA LEU A 29 -24.26 35.92 -22.52
C LEU A 29 -24.96 36.30 -23.83
N THR A 30 -25.31 37.57 -23.99
CA THR A 30 -25.98 38.07 -25.19
C THR A 30 -25.05 38.98 -26.00
N ILE A 31 -24.84 38.63 -27.27
CA ILE A 31 -24.13 39.46 -28.25
C ILE A 31 -25.16 39.97 -29.24
N THR A 32 -25.33 41.30 -29.28
CA THR A 32 -26.29 41.95 -30.18
C THR A 32 -25.55 42.88 -31.12
N ASP A 33 -26.00 42.99 -32.36
CA ASP A 33 -25.49 43.99 -33.31
C ASP A 33 -26.57 44.99 -33.70
N ASN A 34 -26.95 45.90 -32.78
CA ASN A 34 -27.84 47.04 -33.04
C ASN A 34 -29.03 46.77 -33.99
N GLY A 35 -29.70 45.62 -33.86
CA GLY A 35 -30.86 45.25 -34.67
C GLY A 35 -30.56 44.62 -36.05
N GLN A 36 -29.30 44.37 -36.39
CA GLN A 36 -28.89 43.56 -37.55
C GLN A 36 -28.67 42.10 -37.17
N VAL A 37 -28.82 41.21 -38.17
CA VAL A 37 -28.61 39.77 -38.00
C VAL A 37 -27.11 39.49 -37.90
N LEU A 38 -26.69 38.88 -36.80
CA LEU A 38 -25.32 38.42 -36.58
C LEU A 38 -25.09 37.11 -37.36
N TYR A 39 -24.15 37.10 -38.31
CA TYR A 39 -23.72 35.89 -39.02
C TYR A 39 -22.27 35.52 -38.66
N PRO A 40 -21.98 35.05 -37.44
CA PRO A 40 -20.63 34.67 -37.07
C PRO A 40 -20.23 33.39 -37.80
N SER A 41 -19.01 33.35 -38.36
CA SER A 41 -18.41 32.11 -38.84
C SER A 41 -18.01 31.16 -37.69
N MET A 42 -17.75 31.71 -36.50
CA MET A 42 -17.45 30.97 -35.27
C MET A 42 -17.69 31.87 -34.04
N ILE A 43 -18.26 31.30 -32.97
CA ILE A 43 -18.25 31.90 -31.63
C ILE A 43 -17.39 30.98 -30.74
N ALA A 44 -16.28 31.50 -30.22
CA ALA A 44 -15.42 30.77 -29.27
C ALA A 44 -15.60 31.39 -27.88
N VAL A 45 -16.15 30.61 -26.95
CA VAL A 45 -16.28 31.00 -25.55
C VAL A 45 -15.18 30.30 -24.76
N LYS A 46 -14.30 31.07 -24.12
CA LYS A 46 -13.27 30.56 -23.22
C LYS A 46 -13.63 30.95 -21.79
N TYR A 47 -14.13 29.99 -21.03
CA TYR A 47 -14.29 30.16 -19.59
C TYR A 47 -12.92 30.09 -18.91
N PRO A 48 -12.69 30.84 -17.82
CA PRO A 48 -11.56 30.55 -16.94
C PRO A 48 -11.76 29.14 -16.39
N HIS A 49 -10.99 28.19 -16.89
CA HIS A 49 -10.90 26.85 -16.35
C HIS A 49 -9.63 26.81 -15.49
N THR A 50 -9.83 26.74 -14.18
CA THR A 50 -8.75 26.47 -13.25
C THR A 50 -8.54 24.96 -13.26
N THR A 51 -7.39 24.53 -13.78
CA THR A 51 -6.98 23.12 -13.72
C THR A 51 -6.85 22.70 -12.26
N LYS A 52 -7.51 21.61 -11.89
CA LYS A 52 -7.43 21.04 -10.55
C LYS A 52 -6.25 20.08 -10.44
N SER A 53 -5.62 20.04 -9.27
CA SER A 53 -4.60 19.04 -8.94
C SER A 53 -4.58 18.75 -7.45
N TYR A 54 -4.10 17.56 -7.09
CA TYR A 54 -3.94 17.11 -5.71
C TYR A 54 -2.65 16.31 -5.56
N THR A 55 -1.84 16.63 -4.55
CA THR A 55 -0.62 15.87 -4.25
C THR A 55 -0.83 15.00 -3.03
N LEU A 56 -0.72 13.68 -3.23
CA LEU A 56 -0.71 12.70 -2.17
C LEU A 56 0.72 12.46 -1.70
N THR A 57 0.99 12.68 -0.42
CA THR A 57 2.25 12.29 0.22
C THR A 57 2.10 10.91 0.86
N THR A 58 2.90 9.94 0.41
CA THR A 58 2.98 8.61 1.01
C THR A 58 4.26 8.48 1.83
N THR A 59 4.16 7.89 3.02
CA THR A 59 5.30 7.65 3.94
C THR A 59 5.83 6.22 3.88
N ASP A 60 5.09 5.35 3.21
CA ASP A 60 5.30 3.92 3.14
C ASP A 60 4.66 3.38 1.84
N THR A 61 4.66 2.05 1.71
CA THR A 61 4.06 1.34 0.58
C THR A 61 2.68 0.78 0.92
N ASP A 62 2.02 1.28 1.96
CA ASP A 62 0.69 0.82 2.36
C ASP A 62 -0.40 1.46 1.50
N PHE A 63 -1.65 1.12 1.77
CA PHE A 63 -2.80 1.72 1.10
C PHE A 63 -3.14 3.09 1.67
N TYR A 64 -3.52 3.99 0.78
CA TYR A 64 -4.06 5.31 1.08
C TYR A 64 -5.48 5.38 0.51
N SER A 65 -6.40 6.05 1.20
CA SER A 65 -7.73 6.31 0.68
C SER A 65 -7.76 7.70 0.02
N LEU A 66 -8.38 7.79 -1.17
CA LEU A 66 -8.40 9.01 -1.97
C LEU A 66 -9.79 9.27 -2.54
N TYR A 67 -10.18 10.54 -2.57
CA TYR A 67 -11.40 11.02 -3.22
C TYR A 67 -11.13 12.38 -3.88
N LEU A 68 -11.50 12.50 -5.15
CA LEU A 68 -11.35 13.73 -5.95
C LEU A 68 -12.67 14.04 -6.68
N ASP A 69 -13.03 15.32 -6.77
CA ASP A 69 -14.25 15.80 -7.43
C ASP A 69 -14.03 16.17 -8.91
N TYR A 70 -12.94 15.67 -9.49
CA TYR A 70 -12.55 15.84 -10.89
C TYR A 70 -11.89 14.57 -11.42
N ASN A 71 -11.88 14.40 -12.73
CA ASN A 71 -11.20 13.27 -13.36
C ASN A 71 -9.69 13.45 -13.16
N ALA A 72 -9.03 12.48 -12.57
CA ALA A 72 -7.66 12.64 -12.09
C ALA A 72 -6.73 11.60 -12.73
N THR A 73 -5.71 12.06 -13.46
CA THR A 73 -4.70 11.18 -14.07
C THR A 73 -3.96 10.42 -12.99
N ILE A 74 -3.78 9.12 -13.16
CA ILE A 74 -3.02 8.30 -12.20
C ILE A 74 -1.52 8.52 -12.47
N PRO A 75 -0.74 9.06 -11.52
CA PRO A 75 0.69 9.29 -11.71
C PRO A 75 1.47 7.99 -11.80
N ALA A 76 2.63 8.03 -12.47
CA ALA A 76 3.50 6.88 -12.62
C ALA A 76 3.94 6.33 -11.25
N GLY A 77 3.99 4.99 -11.11
CA GLY A 77 4.36 4.32 -9.86
C GLY A 77 3.24 4.22 -8.83
N VAL A 78 2.03 4.69 -9.16
CA VAL A 78 0.82 4.51 -8.35
C VAL A 78 -0.13 3.53 -9.04
N THR A 79 -0.69 2.62 -8.27
CA THR A 79 -1.81 1.77 -8.67
C THR A 79 -3.05 2.18 -7.88
N ALA A 80 -4.18 2.33 -8.58
CA ALA A 80 -5.45 2.69 -7.98
C ALA A 80 -6.44 1.52 -8.07
N TYR A 81 -7.27 1.38 -7.04
CA TYR A 81 -8.21 0.28 -6.87
C TYR A 81 -9.60 0.82 -6.53
N ARG A 82 -10.61 0.25 -7.19
CA ARG A 82 -12.02 0.41 -6.82
C ARG A 82 -12.39 -0.65 -5.80
N GLY A 83 -13.31 -0.33 -4.89
CA GLY A 83 -13.85 -1.28 -3.91
C GLY A 83 -15.32 -1.62 -4.16
N GLU A 84 -15.66 -2.90 -4.05
CA GLU A 84 -17.02 -3.46 -4.04
C GLU A 84 -17.27 -4.12 -2.68
N LEU A 85 -18.28 -3.63 -1.96
CA LEU A 85 -18.64 -4.10 -0.63
C LEU A 85 -19.52 -5.35 -0.74
N SER A 86 -19.16 -6.39 0.00
CA SER A 86 -19.96 -7.61 0.07
C SER A 86 -21.35 -7.34 0.63
N ALA A 87 -22.34 -8.15 0.23
CA ALA A 87 -23.73 -7.97 0.67
C ALA A 87 -23.92 -8.08 2.21
N ASP A 88 -23.03 -8.79 2.89
CA ASP A 88 -22.99 -8.90 4.36
C ASP A 88 -22.15 -7.79 5.03
N GLU A 89 -21.56 -6.89 4.24
CA GLU A 89 -20.70 -5.76 4.62
C GLU A 89 -19.52 -6.15 5.52
N THR A 90 -18.92 -7.32 5.28
CA THR A 90 -17.74 -7.79 6.04
C THR A 90 -16.44 -7.68 5.26
N THR A 91 -16.53 -7.62 3.92
CA THR A 91 -15.38 -7.62 3.02
C THR A 91 -15.56 -6.58 1.92
N LEU A 92 -14.54 -5.77 1.69
CA LEU A 92 -14.42 -4.90 0.53
C LEU A 92 -13.48 -5.60 -0.46
N THR A 93 -14.04 -6.11 -1.54
CA THR A 93 -13.25 -6.66 -2.65
C THR A 93 -12.70 -5.50 -3.46
N VAL A 94 -11.38 -5.44 -3.61
CA VAL A 94 -10.70 -4.40 -4.37
C VAL A 94 -10.18 -4.96 -5.69
N SER A 95 -10.52 -4.26 -6.78
CA SER A 95 -10.05 -4.56 -8.13
C SER A 95 -9.27 -3.37 -8.66
N GLU A 96 -8.18 -3.63 -9.39
CA GLU A 96 -7.38 -2.59 -10.03
C GLU A 96 -8.22 -1.80 -11.05
N ILE A 97 -8.02 -0.49 -11.08
CA ILE A 97 -8.63 0.39 -12.08
C ILE A 97 -7.84 0.24 -13.37
N THR A 98 -8.51 -0.18 -14.44
CA THR A 98 -7.90 -0.39 -15.76
C THR A 98 -7.81 0.89 -16.60
N LEU A 99 -8.42 1.98 -16.14
CA LEU A 99 -8.32 3.30 -16.75
C LEU A 99 -6.99 3.96 -16.32
N ASP A 100 -6.48 4.85 -17.15
CA ASP A 100 -5.32 5.70 -16.85
C ASP A 100 -5.66 6.93 -15.97
N PHE A 101 -6.93 7.09 -15.62
CA PHE A 101 -7.44 8.13 -14.72
C PHE A 101 -8.49 7.58 -13.75
N ILE A 102 -8.67 8.26 -12.63
CA ILE A 102 -9.76 8.07 -11.67
C ILE A 102 -10.90 9.01 -12.08
N PRO A 103 -12.10 8.51 -12.45
CA PRO A 103 -13.25 9.38 -12.70
C PRO A 103 -13.65 10.18 -11.46
N ALA A 104 -14.17 11.39 -11.68
CA ALA A 104 -14.63 12.28 -10.62
C ALA A 104 -15.69 11.62 -9.72
N ASN A 105 -15.67 11.98 -8.43
CA ASN A 105 -16.67 11.61 -7.43
C ASN A 105 -16.73 10.12 -7.06
N TYR A 106 -15.62 9.42 -7.23
CA TYR A 106 -15.48 8.05 -6.73
C TYR A 106 -14.37 7.96 -5.68
N GLY A 107 -14.66 7.30 -4.57
CA GLY A 107 -13.63 6.91 -3.61
C GLY A 107 -12.81 5.75 -4.15
N VAL A 108 -11.49 5.79 -3.91
CA VAL A 108 -10.56 4.74 -4.33
C VAL A 108 -9.55 4.45 -3.22
N LEU A 109 -8.92 3.29 -3.32
CA LEU A 109 -7.64 3.03 -2.64
C LEU A 109 -6.51 3.22 -3.64
N VAL A 110 -5.42 3.82 -3.18
CA VAL A 110 -4.19 3.96 -3.97
C VAL A 110 -3.02 3.38 -3.21
N LYS A 111 -2.05 2.87 -3.95
CA LYS A 111 -0.81 2.31 -3.41
C LYS A 111 0.35 2.69 -4.31
N SER A 112 1.47 3.08 -3.70
CA SER A 112 2.73 3.29 -4.40
C SER A 112 3.75 2.23 -4.00
N ASN A 113 4.71 1.98 -4.90
CA ASN A 113 5.83 1.05 -4.61
C ASN A 113 6.91 1.68 -3.73
N GLU A 114 6.88 3.01 -3.57
CA GLU A 114 7.86 3.79 -2.82
C GLU A 114 7.14 4.92 -2.07
N ALA A 115 7.73 5.38 -0.97
CA ALA A 115 7.30 6.60 -0.29
C ALA A 115 7.63 7.83 -1.15
N GLY A 116 6.76 8.83 -1.22
CA GLY A 116 7.00 10.01 -2.03
C GLY A 116 5.78 10.91 -2.19
N GLU A 117 5.88 11.86 -3.11
CA GLU A 117 4.78 12.75 -3.48
C GLU A 117 4.28 12.38 -4.87
N PHE A 118 2.97 12.15 -4.98
CA PHE A 118 2.31 11.74 -6.21
C PHE A 118 1.21 12.73 -6.54
N THR A 119 1.39 13.48 -7.63
CA THR A 119 0.44 14.51 -8.06
C THR A 119 -0.55 13.94 -9.07
N PHE A 120 -1.82 14.03 -8.70
CA PHE A 120 -2.98 13.71 -9.51
C PHE A 120 -3.43 14.98 -10.23
N GLU A 121 -3.17 15.07 -11.53
CA GLU A 121 -3.54 16.21 -12.38
C GLU A 121 -4.89 15.97 -13.05
N GLU A 122 -5.64 17.04 -13.31
CA GLU A 122 -6.90 16.94 -14.03
C GLU A 122 -6.74 16.29 -15.42
N ALA A 123 -7.51 15.22 -15.63
CA ALA A 123 -7.58 14.48 -16.88
C ALA A 123 -8.67 15.05 -17.79
N THR A 124 -8.40 15.11 -19.08
CA THR A 124 -9.40 15.47 -20.10
C THR A 124 -10.25 14.28 -20.54
N SER A 125 -9.80 13.06 -20.23
CA SER A 125 -10.53 11.82 -20.48
C SER A 125 -11.78 11.74 -19.60
N THR A 126 -12.84 11.13 -20.14
CA THR A 126 -14.10 10.90 -19.42
C THR A 126 -14.42 9.41 -19.37
N GLY A 127 -15.05 8.99 -18.28
CA GLY A 127 -15.36 7.59 -18.04
C GLY A 127 -16.24 7.43 -16.82
N VAL A 128 -16.75 6.21 -16.63
CA VAL A 128 -17.58 5.86 -15.48
C VAL A 128 -16.94 4.67 -14.78
N MET A 129 -16.94 4.73 -13.45
CA MET A 129 -16.50 3.66 -12.57
C MET A 129 -17.63 3.35 -11.58
N VAL A 130 -17.54 2.24 -10.88
CA VAL A 130 -18.38 1.97 -9.72
C VAL A 130 -17.46 1.62 -8.57
N SER A 131 -17.69 2.26 -7.42
CA SER A 131 -17.12 1.86 -6.15
C SER A 131 -18.08 2.18 -5.02
N ASP A 132 -18.12 1.32 -4.02
CA ASP A 132 -18.88 1.54 -2.78
C ASP A 132 -18.16 2.50 -1.81
N LEU A 133 -16.90 2.83 -2.10
CA LEU A 133 -16.18 3.87 -1.37
C LEU A 133 -16.77 5.24 -1.67
N LYS A 134 -17.13 5.93 -0.60
CA LYS A 134 -17.55 7.34 -0.60
C LYS A 134 -16.35 8.21 -0.27
N GLY A 135 -16.48 9.53 -0.38
CA GLY A 135 -15.41 10.42 0.04
C GLY A 135 -15.85 11.84 0.26
N VAL A 136 -14.90 12.65 0.73
CA VAL A 136 -15.10 14.06 1.08
C VAL A 136 -14.04 14.90 0.38
N THR A 137 -14.42 16.09 -0.08
CA THR A 137 -13.48 17.08 -0.66
C THR A 137 -12.86 17.99 0.38
N GLU A 138 -13.50 18.14 1.54
CA GLU A 138 -13.11 19.04 2.62
C GLU A 138 -13.05 18.27 3.95
N ASP A 139 -12.37 18.85 4.95
CA ASP A 139 -12.41 18.34 6.32
C ASP A 139 -13.87 18.27 6.81
N THR A 140 -14.35 17.05 7.06
CA THR A 140 -15.76 16.80 7.35
C THR A 140 -15.93 16.06 8.66
N ASP A 141 -16.85 16.52 9.49
CA ASP A 141 -17.22 15.82 10.73
C ASP A 141 -18.01 14.55 10.41
N ILE A 142 -17.65 13.45 11.07
CA ILE A 142 -18.23 12.13 10.85
C ILE A 142 -19.74 12.12 11.13
N THR A 143 -20.22 12.95 12.05
CA THR A 143 -21.65 13.05 12.38
C THR A 143 -22.50 13.57 11.21
N VAL A 144 -21.91 14.34 10.30
CA VAL A 144 -22.58 14.83 9.07
C VAL A 144 -22.73 13.70 8.05
N LEU A 145 -21.74 12.81 7.99
CA LEU A 145 -21.71 11.70 7.03
C LEU A 145 -22.54 10.49 7.47
N ALA A 146 -22.73 10.34 8.79
CA ALA A 146 -23.59 9.33 9.39
C ALA A 146 -25.09 9.66 9.29
N ALA A 147 -25.48 10.67 8.50
CA ALA A 147 -26.87 11.09 8.30
C ALA A 147 -27.73 10.04 7.56
N GLU A 148 -27.14 8.99 6.99
CA GLU A 148 -27.89 7.82 6.50
C GLU A 148 -28.33 6.93 7.70
N PRO A 149 -29.63 6.83 8.01
CA PRO A 149 -30.10 6.14 9.21
C PRO A 149 -29.62 4.68 9.26
N GLY A 150 -28.97 4.32 10.38
CA GLY A 150 -28.47 2.96 10.62
C GLY A 150 -27.13 2.63 9.96
N LYS A 151 -26.51 3.58 9.25
CA LYS A 151 -25.15 3.44 8.74
C LYS A 151 -24.12 4.07 9.68
N THR A 152 -22.89 3.62 9.57
CA THR A 152 -21.75 4.09 10.34
C THR A 152 -20.57 4.21 9.40
N VAL A 153 -19.82 5.29 9.58
CA VAL A 153 -18.62 5.60 8.82
C VAL A 153 -17.45 4.75 9.32
N LEU A 154 -16.75 4.14 8.37
CA LEU A 154 -15.45 3.52 8.59
C LEU A 154 -14.39 4.20 7.72
N THR A 155 -13.20 4.39 8.27
CA THR A 155 -12.03 4.91 7.57
C THR A 155 -10.98 3.83 7.39
N LEU A 156 -10.14 3.95 6.37
CA LEU A 156 -9.00 3.06 6.21
C LEU A 156 -8.08 3.13 7.45
N GLY A 157 -7.67 1.97 7.94
CA GLY A 157 -6.78 1.87 9.10
C GLY A 157 -6.15 0.49 9.25
N MET A 158 -5.08 0.44 10.03
CA MET A 158 -4.35 -0.78 10.33
C MET A 158 -4.79 -1.37 11.68
N LYS A 159 -4.88 -2.70 11.76
CA LYS A 159 -4.95 -3.43 13.04
C LYS A 159 -4.14 -4.69 12.90
N ASP A 160 -3.25 -4.93 13.86
CA ASP A 160 -2.37 -6.11 13.87
C ASP A 160 -1.59 -6.29 12.56
N GLY A 161 -1.20 -5.18 11.91
CA GLY A 161 -0.47 -5.18 10.63
C GLY A 161 -1.33 -5.45 9.38
N VAL A 162 -2.67 -5.51 9.52
CA VAL A 162 -3.59 -5.77 8.41
C VAL A 162 -4.47 -4.55 8.14
N ALA A 163 -4.42 -4.08 6.88
CA ALA A 163 -5.25 -2.99 6.38
C ALA A 163 -6.73 -3.39 6.32
N GLY A 164 -7.60 -2.46 6.69
CA GLY A 164 -9.05 -2.63 6.60
C GLY A 164 -9.78 -1.32 6.89
N PHE A 165 -11.10 -1.32 6.72
CA PHE A 165 -11.93 -0.21 7.11
C PHE A 165 -12.43 -0.40 8.54
N ARG A 166 -12.21 0.61 9.38
CA ARG A 166 -12.41 0.54 10.83
C ARG A 166 -13.06 1.81 11.33
N GLN A 167 -13.57 1.76 12.55
CA GLN A 167 -14.08 2.97 13.18
C GLN A 167 -12.94 4.00 13.27
N PRO A 168 -13.16 5.23 12.81
CA PRO A 168 -12.18 6.28 12.91
C PRO A 168 -11.87 6.58 14.38
N ALA A 169 -10.59 6.83 14.69
CA ALA A 169 -10.17 7.22 16.03
C ALA A 169 -10.52 8.69 16.35
N GLY A 170 -10.64 9.53 15.32
CA GLY A 170 -11.02 10.94 15.44
C GLY A 170 -12.49 11.18 15.07
N THR A 171 -12.91 12.43 15.19
CA THR A 171 -14.28 12.88 14.86
C THR A 171 -14.41 13.45 13.44
N GLN A 172 -13.29 13.58 12.72
CA GLN A 172 -13.25 14.17 11.38
C GLN A 172 -12.54 13.25 10.38
N ILE A 173 -13.05 13.26 9.15
CA ILE A 173 -12.36 12.75 7.97
C ILE A 173 -11.69 13.94 7.29
N LYS A 174 -10.39 13.84 7.04
CA LYS A 174 -9.65 14.90 6.34
C LYS A 174 -10.04 14.98 4.88
N ALA A 175 -9.87 16.16 4.30
CA ALA A 175 -10.10 16.44 2.89
C ALA A 175 -9.46 15.38 1.96
N ASN A 176 -10.13 15.13 0.84
CA ASN A 176 -9.73 14.21 -0.23
C ASN A 176 -9.55 12.75 0.19
N ARG A 177 -10.20 12.32 1.28
CA ARG A 177 -10.15 10.93 1.74
C ARG A 177 -11.42 10.18 1.42
N ALA A 178 -11.25 8.90 1.09
CA ALA A 178 -12.36 7.98 0.97
C ALA A 178 -12.68 7.25 2.28
N TYR A 179 -13.96 6.91 2.45
CA TYR A 179 -14.54 6.21 3.59
C TYR A 179 -15.59 5.20 3.11
N LEU A 180 -16.02 4.33 4.03
CA LEU A 180 -17.04 3.32 3.76
C LEU A 180 -18.23 3.51 4.71
N LEU A 181 -19.45 3.32 4.21
CA LEU A 181 -20.67 3.26 5.02
C LEU A 181 -21.12 1.82 5.17
N VAL A 182 -21.26 1.36 6.41
CA VAL A 182 -21.78 0.02 6.72
C VAL A 182 -22.84 0.09 7.80
N SER A 183 -23.63 -0.95 7.98
CA SER A 183 -24.54 -1.06 9.12
C SER A 183 -23.79 -1.00 10.46
N GLY A 184 -24.42 -0.43 11.49
CA GLY A 184 -23.82 -0.30 12.82
C GLY A 184 -23.33 -1.62 13.42
N THR A 185 -23.99 -2.75 13.12
CA THR A 185 -23.57 -4.09 13.57
C THR A 185 -22.22 -4.50 12.99
N ASN A 186 -21.96 -4.17 11.72
CA ASN A 186 -20.71 -4.50 11.04
C ASN A 186 -19.61 -3.48 11.34
N ALA A 187 -19.96 -2.23 11.64
CA ALA A 187 -19.01 -1.20 12.03
C ALA A 187 -18.15 -1.61 13.23
N ALA A 188 -18.73 -2.29 14.22
CA ALA A 188 -18.01 -2.78 15.39
C ALA A 188 -16.96 -3.87 15.06
N LYS A 189 -17.16 -4.62 13.98
CA LYS A 189 -16.22 -5.66 13.51
C LYS A 189 -15.17 -5.09 12.56
N GLY A 190 -15.50 -4.01 11.85
CA GLY A 190 -14.74 -3.49 10.73
C GLY A 190 -14.90 -4.33 9.47
N VAL A 191 -14.38 -3.83 8.35
CA VAL A 191 -14.43 -4.47 7.03
C VAL A 191 -13.01 -4.81 6.58
N LYS A 192 -12.82 -6.05 6.12
CA LYS A 192 -11.56 -6.54 5.58
C LYS A 192 -11.39 -6.12 4.14
N ILE A 193 -10.16 -5.92 3.68
CA ILE A 193 -9.86 -5.75 2.26
C ILE A 193 -9.48 -7.11 1.68
N ALA A 194 -10.06 -7.48 0.54
CA ALA A 194 -9.71 -8.67 -0.22
C ALA A 194 -9.39 -8.27 -1.66
N PHE A 195 -8.30 -8.80 -2.24
CA PHE A 195 -7.97 -8.52 -3.63
C PHE A 195 -8.74 -9.47 -4.54
N ASP A 196 -9.34 -8.91 -5.58
CA ASP A 196 -9.99 -9.70 -6.61
C ASP A 196 -8.99 -10.69 -7.25
N GLY A 197 -9.35 -11.96 -7.31
CA GLY A 197 -8.48 -13.03 -7.81
C GLY A 197 -7.43 -13.59 -6.83
N GLU A 198 -7.25 -13.03 -5.62
CA GLU A 198 -6.44 -13.70 -4.60
C GLU A 198 -7.23 -14.85 -3.96
N THR A 199 -6.76 -16.08 -4.18
CA THR A 199 -7.15 -17.20 -3.30
C THR A 199 -6.59 -16.88 -1.92
N THR A 200 -7.46 -16.60 -0.94
CA THR A 200 -7.08 -16.44 0.47
C THR A 200 -6.56 -17.77 1.01
N GLY A 201 -5.32 -18.11 0.64
CA GLY A 201 -4.62 -19.29 1.08
C GLY A 201 -4.37 -19.20 2.58
N ILE A 202 -5.27 -19.78 3.37
CA ILE A 202 -5.09 -20.12 4.79
C ILE A 202 -4.58 -18.93 5.62
N SER A 203 -5.48 -18.02 5.98
CA SER A 203 -5.24 -17.07 7.07
C SER A 203 -5.54 -17.79 8.40
N ASP A 204 -4.49 -18.01 9.18
CA ASP A 204 -4.53 -18.50 10.57
C ASP A 204 -4.77 -20.01 10.79
N ILE A 205 -3.67 -20.76 10.89
CA ILE A 205 -3.63 -21.92 11.78
C ILE A 205 -3.43 -21.36 13.19
N ASN A 206 -4.51 -21.24 13.97
CA ASN A 206 -4.41 -21.04 15.42
C ASN A 206 -3.44 -22.10 15.97
N ALA A 207 -2.22 -21.68 16.28
CA ALA A 207 -1.20 -22.56 16.80
C ALA A 207 -1.58 -22.94 18.22
N ALA A 208 -2.32 -24.05 18.36
CA ALA A 208 -2.35 -24.77 19.62
C ALA A 208 -0.89 -24.96 20.06
N LYS A 209 -0.59 -24.52 21.29
CA LYS A 209 0.73 -24.59 21.90
C LYS A 209 1.33 -25.98 21.66
N TYR A 210 2.63 -26.01 21.39
CA TYR A 210 3.35 -27.26 21.27
C TYR A 210 3.35 -27.95 22.64
N GLU A 211 2.36 -28.79 22.90
CA GLU A 211 2.36 -29.67 24.06
C GLU A 211 3.38 -30.78 23.79
N ALA A 212 4.51 -30.73 24.51
CA ALA A 212 5.60 -31.68 24.37
C ALA A 212 5.12 -33.13 24.59
N ASP A 213 4.10 -33.32 25.43
CA ASP A 213 3.62 -34.64 25.87
C ASP A 213 2.39 -35.15 25.11
N ALA A 214 1.96 -34.46 24.06
CA ALA A 214 0.78 -34.90 23.33
C ALA A 214 0.94 -36.28 22.65
N PRO A 215 -0.12 -37.11 22.61
CA PRO A 215 -0.10 -38.39 21.90
C PRO A 215 0.23 -38.24 20.41
N VAL A 216 0.94 -39.24 19.88
CA VAL A 216 1.29 -39.33 18.45
C VAL A 216 0.45 -40.43 17.80
N TYR A 217 -0.03 -40.18 16.58
CA TYR A 217 -0.83 -41.12 15.79
C TYR A 217 -0.20 -41.37 14.42
N ASP A 218 -0.43 -42.55 13.86
CA ASP A 218 -0.17 -42.79 12.44
C ASP A 218 -1.32 -42.27 11.56
N LEU A 219 -1.18 -42.40 10.23
CA LEU A 219 -2.20 -41.93 9.28
C LEU A 219 -3.54 -42.70 9.37
N THR A 220 -3.57 -43.84 10.03
CA THR A 220 -4.80 -44.63 10.27
C THR A 220 -5.51 -44.21 11.56
N GLY A 221 -4.97 -43.25 12.31
CA GLY A 221 -5.53 -42.79 13.58
C GLY A 221 -5.19 -43.71 14.76
N ARG A 222 -4.27 -44.66 14.59
CA ARG A 222 -3.79 -45.51 15.69
C ARG A 222 -2.70 -44.79 16.46
N ARG A 223 -2.77 -44.81 17.80
CA ARG A 223 -1.75 -44.23 18.68
C ARG A 223 -0.43 -44.99 18.51
N VAL A 224 0.66 -44.26 18.33
CA VAL A 224 2.02 -44.79 18.20
C VAL A 224 2.95 -44.11 19.20
N SER A 225 4.13 -44.70 19.40
CA SER A 225 5.16 -44.13 20.24
C SER A 225 5.72 -42.83 19.64
N ALA A 226 6.23 -41.94 20.49
CA ALA A 226 6.76 -40.65 20.04
C ALA A 226 8.00 -40.78 19.13
N ASP A 227 8.70 -41.91 19.18
CA ASP A 227 9.87 -42.24 18.38
C ASP A 227 9.54 -42.96 17.07
N ALA A 228 8.27 -43.33 16.84
CA ALA A 228 7.79 -43.97 15.62
C ALA A 228 8.24 -43.20 14.38
N LYS A 229 8.55 -43.89 13.28
CA LYS A 229 9.12 -43.28 12.07
C LYS A 229 8.07 -43.12 10.98
N GLY A 230 8.27 -42.10 10.14
CA GLY A 230 7.40 -41.82 9.00
C GLY A 230 6.53 -40.59 9.21
N LEU A 231 5.48 -40.46 8.40
CA LEU A 231 4.50 -39.37 8.48
C LEU A 231 3.50 -39.68 9.60
N LEU A 232 3.47 -38.83 10.61
CA LEU A 232 2.72 -38.99 11.85
C LEU A 232 1.89 -37.76 12.15
N ILE A 233 0.95 -37.87 13.07
CA ILE A 233 0.06 -36.80 13.50
C ILE A 233 0.25 -36.54 14.99
N LYS A 234 0.56 -35.31 15.39
CA LYS A 234 0.60 -34.86 16.79
C LYS A 234 -0.12 -33.52 16.89
N ASN A 235 -1.03 -33.37 17.86
CA ASN A 235 -1.86 -32.16 17.99
C ASN A 235 -2.59 -31.77 16.69
N GLY A 236 -3.11 -32.77 15.97
CA GLY A 236 -3.80 -32.55 14.69
C GLY A 236 -2.88 -32.14 13.52
N LYS A 237 -1.56 -32.05 13.72
CA LYS A 237 -0.59 -31.66 12.69
C LYS A 237 0.20 -32.86 12.18
N LYS A 238 0.30 -32.97 10.86
CA LYS A 238 1.16 -33.96 10.20
C LYS A 238 2.63 -33.54 10.34
N PHE A 239 3.51 -34.44 10.77
CA PHE A 239 4.96 -34.25 10.86
C PHE A 239 5.69 -35.51 10.41
N ILE A 240 6.93 -35.37 9.92
CA ILE A 240 7.76 -36.51 9.51
C ILE A 240 8.78 -36.78 10.61
N ASN A 241 8.65 -37.90 11.32
CA ASN A 241 9.67 -38.37 12.23
C ASN A 241 10.70 -39.21 11.45
N LYS A 242 11.81 -38.58 11.09
CA LYS A 242 12.88 -39.25 10.34
C LYS A 242 13.70 -40.14 11.26
N LYS A 243 14.32 -41.17 10.67
CA LYS A 243 15.39 -41.92 11.33
C LYS A 243 16.49 -40.92 11.67
N SER A 244 16.98 -40.90 12.91
CA SER A 244 18.26 -40.27 13.18
C SER A 244 19.29 -41.09 12.42
N ASN A 245 19.77 -40.58 11.28
CA ASN A 245 21.05 -41.05 10.77
C ASN A 245 22.07 -40.58 11.80
N HIS A 246 22.63 -41.53 12.54
CA HIS A 246 23.80 -41.33 13.38
C HIS A 246 25.04 -41.17 12.48
N GLN A 247 25.02 -40.17 11.60
CA GLN A 247 26.14 -39.68 10.80
C GLN A 247 25.86 -38.20 10.43
N GLN A 248 25.65 -37.37 11.45
CA GLN A 248 25.83 -35.92 11.31
C GLN A 248 26.30 -35.32 12.64
N THR A 249 27.40 -35.86 13.17
CA THR A 249 28.14 -35.25 14.27
C THR A 249 29.64 -35.39 14.05
N ASN A 250 30.17 -34.97 12.89
CA ASN A 250 31.63 -34.93 12.72
C ASN A 250 32.18 -33.91 11.70
N THR A 251 31.46 -32.83 11.36
CA THR A 251 32.03 -31.75 10.53
C THR A 251 32.45 -30.52 11.32
N THR A 252 31.80 -30.17 12.44
CA THR A 252 32.22 -28.99 13.22
C THR A 252 33.25 -29.33 14.32
N LYS A 253 33.24 -30.54 14.88
CA LYS A 253 34.25 -30.99 15.87
C LYS A 253 35.57 -31.49 15.27
N ARG A 254 35.61 -31.81 13.96
CA ARG A 254 36.88 -32.17 13.27
C ARG A 254 37.74 -30.95 12.99
N HIS A 255 37.16 -29.79 12.69
CA HIS A 255 37.95 -28.58 12.49
C HIS A 255 38.61 -28.14 13.82
N GLU A 256 37.89 -28.18 14.95
CA GLU A 256 38.45 -27.76 16.24
C GLU A 256 39.56 -28.70 16.77
N LYS A 257 39.42 -30.03 16.57
CA LYS A 257 40.48 -30.99 16.93
C LYS A 257 41.70 -30.91 16.01
N VAL A 258 41.51 -30.58 14.73
CA VAL A 258 42.60 -30.36 13.77
C VAL A 258 43.35 -29.06 14.09
N TYR A 259 42.67 -27.97 14.44
CA TYR A 259 43.32 -26.71 14.85
C TYR A 259 44.09 -26.84 16.17
N GLN A 260 43.55 -27.58 17.16
CA GLN A 260 44.26 -27.85 18.43
C GLN A 260 45.51 -28.72 18.23
N THR A 261 45.44 -29.75 17.37
CA THR A 261 46.58 -30.65 17.11
C THR A 261 47.68 -30.00 16.26
N ILE A 262 47.30 -29.12 15.33
CA ILE A 262 48.26 -28.34 14.51
C ILE A 262 49.01 -27.32 15.39
N ASN A 263 48.33 -26.63 16.30
CA ASN A 263 48.98 -25.66 17.20
C ASN A 263 49.96 -26.32 18.18
N ILE A 264 49.63 -27.49 18.73
CA ILE A 264 50.54 -28.23 19.62
C ILE A 264 51.79 -28.71 18.85
N ARG A 265 51.64 -29.24 17.62
CA ARG A 265 52.78 -29.64 16.77
C ARG A 265 53.62 -28.46 16.27
N ALA A 266 53.05 -27.26 16.15
CA ALA A 266 53.80 -26.04 15.83
C ALA A 266 54.62 -25.54 17.04
N GLN A 267 54.06 -25.60 18.26
CA GLN A 267 54.80 -25.20 19.46
C GLN A 267 55.94 -26.15 19.84
N HIS A 268 55.79 -27.47 19.65
CA HIS A 268 56.88 -28.42 19.86
C HIS A 268 58.03 -28.30 18.84
N ARG A 269 57.76 -27.88 17.59
CA ARG A 269 58.80 -27.60 16.58
C ARG A 269 59.57 -26.30 16.86
N ASN A 270 58.91 -25.28 17.39
CA ASN A 270 59.58 -24.04 17.80
C ASN A 270 60.44 -24.22 19.06
N PHE A 271 60.02 -25.06 20.02
CA PHE A 271 60.83 -25.35 21.22
C PHE A 271 62.11 -26.16 20.92
N THR A 272 62.08 -27.04 19.93
CA THR A 272 63.22 -27.87 19.52
C THR A 272 64.24 -27.12 18.66
N ASN A 273 63.81 -26.16 17.82
CA ASN A 273 64.72 -25.31 17.03
C ASN A 273 65.46 -24.26 17.89
N THR A 274 64.84 -23.72 18.93
CA THR A 274 65.48 -22.73 19.82
C THR A 274 66.56 -23.36 20.71
N ARG A 275 66.42 -24.64 21.10
CA ARG A 275 67.46 -25.38 21.84
C ARG A 275 68.64 -25.81 20.97
N ARG A 276 68.45 -26.11 19.68
CA ARG A 276 69.55 -26.41 18.75
C ARG A 276 70.37 -25.17 18.36
N LYS A 277 69.76 -23.98 18.29
CA LYS A 277 70.48 -22.72 18.02
C LYS A 277 71.36 -22.22 19.19
N ARG A 278 71.07 -22.64 20.43
CA ARG A 278 71.82 -22.20 21.62
C ARG A 278 73.08 -23.04 21.92
N ILE A 279 73.29 -24.16 21.23
CA ILE A 279 74.43 -25.08 21.46
C ILE A 279 75.58 -24.86 20.46
N ILE A 280 75.38 -24.09 19.37
CA ILE A 280 76.39 -23.91 18.29
C ILE A 280 77.12 -22.54 18.40
N GLY A 281 76.97 -21.81 19.50
CA GLY A 281 77.53 -20.46 19.69
C GLY A 281 78.67 -20.31 20.72
N CYS A 282 79.26 -21.40 21.23
CA CYS A 282 80.40 -21.29 22.14
C CYS A 282 81.73 -21.18 21.37
N ARG A 283 82.18 -19.95 21.13
CA ARG A 283 83.61 -19.63 21.01
C ARG A 283 83.94 -18.56 22.07
N PRO A 284 84.81 -18.85 23.05
CA PRO A 284 85.19 -17.86 24.06
C PRO A 284 86.17 -16.85 23.47
N VAL A 285 85.87 -15.57 23.66
CA VAL A 285 86.74 -14.42 23.40
C VAL A 285 87.84 -14.41 24.49
N ARG A 286 89.11 -14.47 24.09
CA ARG A 286 90.25 -14.22 24.99
C ARG A 286 90.36 -12.73 25.27
N GLN A 287 90.57 -12.39 26.54
CA GLN A 287 90.94 -11.05 27.00
C GLN A 287 92.45 -10.81 26.86
N GLN A 288 92.78 -9.52 26.73
CA GLN A 288 94.09 -8.85 26.60
C GLN A 288 94.68 -8.80 25.19
#